data_AF-A0A7Y3X5X0-F1
#
_entry.id   AF-A0A7Y3X5X0-F1
#
_cell.length_a   1.000
_cell.length_b   1.000
_cell.length_c   1.000
_cell.angle_alpha   90.00
_cell.angle_beta   90.00
_cell.angle_gamma   90.00
#
_symmetry.space_group_name_H-M   'P 1'
#
loop_
_entity.id
_entity.type
_entity.pdbx_description
1 polymer ?
#
loop_
_entity_poly.entity_id
_entity_poly.type
_entity_poly.pdbx_seq_one_letter_code
_entity_poly.pdbx_strand_id
1 'polypeptide(L)' 'MKPHSIDFREKIVSAMEKGDSSIRKVAARFAVSKSCVERWMIQKRTEGHVVPQLQPRADSF' A
#
# COMPACT_ATOMS: atom_id res chain seq x y z
N MET A 1 7.20 14.86 -1.90
CA MET A 1 6.92 13.61 -1.16
C MET A 1 7.13 12.45 -2.12
N LYS A 2 8.19 11.65 -1.97
CA LYS A 2 8.45 10.52 -2.89
C LYS A 2 7.32 9.49 -2.71
N PRO A 3 6.75 8.95 -3.81
CA PRO A 3 5.78 7.87 -3.69
C PRO A 3 6.45 6.71 -2.94
N HIS A 4 5.75 6.14 -1.95
CA HIS A 4 6.24 4.94 -1.27
C HIS A 4 6.58 3.89 -2.31
N SER A 5 7.85 3.45 -2.31
CA SER A 5 8.36 2.43 -3.23
C SER A 5 7.45 1.21 -3.23
N ILE A 6 7.35 0.54 -4.37
CA ILE A 6 6.52 -0.66 -4.55
C ILE A 6 6.90 -1.71 -3.50
N ASP A 7 8.21 -1.90 -3.27
CA ASP A 7 8.75 -2.81 -2.25
C ASP A 7 8.18 -2.58 -0.85
N PHE A 8 7.93 -1.32 -0.48
CA PHE A 8 7.40 -0.97 0.83
C PHE A 8 5.93 -1.39 0.96
N ARG A 9 5.14 -1.17 -0.10
CA ARG A 9 3.73 -1.57 -0.15
C ARG A 9 3.59 -3.10 -0.15
N GLU A 10 4.45 -3.78 -0.91
CA GLU A 10 4.47 -5.24 -0.96
C GLU A 10 4.87 -5.84 0.39
N LYS A 11 5.85 -5.28 1.10
CA LYS A 11 6.17 -5.70 2.48
C LYS A 11 4.97 -5.61 3.41
N ILE A 12 4.17 -4.56 3.30
CA ILE A 12 2.98 -4.34 4.14
C ILE A 12 1.89 -5.37 3.81
N VAL A 13 1.62 -5.60 2.53
CA VAL A 13 0.63 -6.60 2.10
C VAL A 13 1.08 -8.01 2.47
N SER A 14 2.36 -8.36 2.26
CA SER A 14 2.89 -9.66 2.67
C SER A 14 2.82 -9.88 4.19
N ALA A 15 3.04 -8.83 4.98
CA ALA A 15 2.87 -8.89 6.44
C ALA A 15 1.40 -9.11 6.85
N MET A 16 0.44 -8.60 6.09
CA MET A 16 -1.00 -8.86 6.29
C MET A 16 -1.38 -10.28 5.84
N GLU A 17 -0.87 -10.76 4.71
CA GLU A 17 -1.14 -12.11 4.16
C GLU A 17 -0.57 -13.22 5.04
N LYS A 18 0.54 -12.97 5.75
CA LYS A 18 1.09 -13.90 6.75
C LYS A 18 0.16 -14.14 7.96
N GLY A 19 -0.96 -13.42 8.08
CA GLY A 19 -2.04 -13.74 9.02
C GLY A 19 -1.82 -13.33 10.47
N ASP A 20 -0.59 -13.02 10.87
CA ASP A 20 -0.26 -12.73 12.28
C ASP A 20 -0.53 -11.29 12.75
N SER A 21 -1.15 -10.44 11.92
CA SER A 21 -1.29 -9.02 12.24
C SER A 21 -2.57 -8.39 11.71
N SER A 22 -3.25 -7.62 12.57
CA SER A 22 -4.38 -6.77 12.17
C SER A 22 -3.91 -5.50 11.45
N ILE A 23 -4.78 -4.89 10.66
CA ILE A 23 -4.51 -3.64 9.91
C ILE A 23 -3.89 -2.57 10.83
N ARG A 24 -4.41 -2.41 12.04
CA ARG A 24 -3.88 -1.45 13.04
C ARG A 24 -2.45 -1.78 13.47
N LYS A 25 -2.14 -3.07 13.72
CA LYS A 25 -0.79 -3.50 14.13
C LYS A 25 0.22 -3.26 13.00
N VAL A 26 -0.15 -3.60 11.77
CA VAL A 26 0.70 -3.37 10.59
C VAL A 26 0.88 -1.88 10.35
N ALA A 27 -0.20 -1.09 10.41
CA ALA A 27 -0.13 0.36 10.28
C ALA A 27 0.84 1.01 11.28
N ALA A 28 0.76 0.62 12.57
CA ALA A 28 1.67 1.10 13.60
C ALA A 28 3.12 0.64 13.35
N ARG A 29 3.33 -0.63 12.97
CA ARG A 29 4.67 -1.20 12.70
C ARG A 29 5.39 -0.50 11.56
N PHE A 30 4.66 -0.10 10.53
CA PHE A 30 5.21 0.55 9.34
C PHE A 30 5.05 2.08 9.36
N ALA A 31 4.57 2.65 10.47
CA ALA A 31 4.30 4.08 10.61
C ALA A 31 3.44 4.67 9.47
N VAL A 32 2.43 3.91 9.03
CA VAL A 32 1.47 4.33 8.00
C VAL A 32 0.07 4.47 8.58
N SER A 33 -0.80 5.19 7.88
CA SER A 33 -2.21 5.26 8.27
C SER A 33 -2.94 3.95 7.97
N LYS A 34 -4.01 3.64 8.73
CA LYS A 34 -4.87 2.48 8.46
C LYS A 34 -5.42 2.51 7.03
N SER A 35 -5.76 3.71 6.56
CA SER A 35 -6.40 3.95 5.27
C SER A 35 -5.46 3.61 4.12
N CYS A 36 -4.15 3.83 4.28
CA CYS A 36 -3.15 3.41 3.31
C CYS A 36 -3.08 1.88 3.20
N VAL A 37 -3.04 1.18 4.34
CA VAL A 37 -2.98 -0.29 4.37
C VAL A 37 -4.24 -0.90 3.76
N GLU A 38 -5.41 -0.38 4.13
CA GLU A 38 -6.70 -0.82 3.60
C GLU A 38 -6.79 -0.61 2.09
N ARG A 39 -6.36 0.56 1.60
CA ARG A 39 -6.32 0.86 0.17
C ARG A 39 -5.39 -0.09 -0.60
N TRP A 40 -4.20 -0.37 -0.08
CA TRP A 40 -3.27 -1.31 -0.73
C TRP A 40 -3.78 -2.76 -0.69
N MET A 41 -4.46 -3.18 0.38
CA MET A 41 -5.10 -4.49 0.45
C MET A 41 -6.22 -4.62 -0.59
N ILE A 42 -7.06 -3.60 -0.73
CA ILE A 42 -8.10 -3.57 -1.77
C ILE A 42 -7.45 -3.62 -3.15
N GLN A 43 -6.45 -2.77 -3.40
CA GLN A 43 -5.73 -2.72 -4.67
C GLN A 43 -5.10 -4.07 -5.03
N LYS A 44 -4.45 -4.74 -4.07
CA LYS A 44 -3.90 -6.09 -4.28
C LYS A 44 -4.99 -7.10 -4.65
N ARG A 45 -6.16 -7.04 -4.00
CA ARG A 45 -7.29 -7.94 -4.27
C ARG A 45 -7.95 -7.68 -5.63
N THR A 46 -8.04 -6.42 -6.05
CA THR A 46 -8.71 -6.04 -7.29
C THR A 46 -7.80 -6.10 -8.51
N GLU A 47 -6.54 -5.65 -8.38
CA GLU A 47 -5.59 -5.49 -9.49
C GLU A 47 -4.50 -6.57 -9.48
N GLY A 48 -4.37 -7.36 -8.41
CA GLY A 48 -3.29 -8.33 -8.22
C GLY A 48 -1.95 -7.71 -7.79
N HIS A 49 -1.85 -6.38 -7.75
CA HIS A 49 -0.62 -5.64 -7.44
C HIS A 49 -0.89 -4.37 -6.61
N VAL A 50 0.16 -3.76 -6.07
CA VAL A 50 0.10 -2.53 -5.24
C VAL A 50 0.88 -1.36 -5.84
N VAL A 51 1.17 -1.46 -7.13
CA VAL A 51 1.87 -0.42 -7.89
C VAL A 51 1.08 0.88 -7.78
N PRO A 52 1.72 2.01 -7.43
CA PRO A 52 1.06 3.29 -7.54
C PRO A 52 0.59 3.48 -8.98
N GLN A 53 -0.72 3.66 -9.17
CA GLN A 53 -1.18 4.29 -10.39
C GLN A 53 -0.51 5.66 -10.43
N LEU A 54 0.43 5.82 -11.37
CA LEU A 54 1.03 7.09 -11.67
C LEU A 54 -0.15 7.99 -12.06
N GLN A 55 -0.55 8.91 -11.17
CA GLN A 55 -1.51 9.92 -11.58
C GLN A 55 -0.92 10.56 -12.82
N PRO A 56 -1.62 10.55 -13.98
CA PRO A 56 -1.11 11.19 -15.16
C PRO A 56 -0.85 12.63 -14.76
N ARG A 57 0.43 12.99 -14.76
CA ARG A 57 0.87 14.32 -14.41
C ARG A 57 0.19 15.23 -15.43
N ALA A 58 -0.73 16.07 -14.98
CA ALA A 58 -1.43 17.06 -15.79
C ALA A 58 -0.47 18.20 -16.19
N ASP A 59 0.71 17.82 -16.70
CA ASP A 59 1.70 18.68 -17.31
C ASP A 59 1.75 18.33 -18.80
N SER A 60 0.57 18.29 -19.44
CA SER A 60 0.46 18.56 -20.87
C SER A 60 -0.13 19.95 -20.98
N PHE A 61 0.76 20.94 -20.99
CA PHE A 61 0.53 22.28 -21.53
C PHE A 61 0.33 22.19 -23.04
#